data_AF-A0A6C0IB78-F1
#
_entry.id   AF-A0A6C0IB78-F1
#
_cell.length_a   1.000
_cell.length_b   1.000
_cell.length_c   1.000
_cell.angle_alpha   90.00
_cell.angle_beta   90.00
_cell.angle_gamma   90.00
#
_symmetry.space_group_name_H-M   'P 1'
#
loop_
_entity.id
_entity.type
_entity.pdbx_description
1 polymer ?
#
loop_
_entity_poly.entity_id
_entity_poly.type
_entity_poly.pdbx_seq_one_letter_code
_entity_poly.pdbx_strand_id
1 'polypeptide(L)'
;MTSKLDWTLDTLFLYLSHSTMCISEEDKHKVFNDMAYKLMEWNNTSRCELRVVFRKLGCEFIELCSKCYEEIESCHDVEEPLCTECYNIKEN
;
A
#
# COMPACT_ATOMS: atom_id res chain seq x y z
N MET A 1 -30.49 -14.15 -7.50
CA MET A 1 -29.26 -14.59 -6.78
C MET A 1 -28.32 -13.40 -6.76
N THR A 2 -28.18 -12.71 -5.63
CA THR A 2 -27.04 -11.80 -5.44
C THR A 2 -25.81 -12.69 -5.31
N SER A 3 -24.91 -12.65 -6.29
CA SER A 3 -23.61 -13.28 -6.12
C SER A 3 -22.98 -12.68 -4.86
N LYS A 4 -22.63 -13.50 -3.88
CA LYS A 4 -21.69 -13.06 -2.85
C LYS A 4 -20.42 -12.73 -3.60
N LEU A 5 -20.10 -11.44 -3.71
CA LEU A 5 -18.76 -11.03 -4.11
C LEU A 5 -17.83 -11.56 -3.03
N ASP A 6 -16.96 -12.50 -3.41
CA ASP A 6 -15.79 -12.82 -2.60
C ASP A 6 -14.86 -11.62 -2.68
N TRP A 7 -14.90 -10.80 -1.62
CA TRP A 7 -14.09 -9.60 -1.51
C TRP A 7 -12.64 -9.99 -1.23
N THR A 8 -11.84 -10.08 -2.29
CA THR A 8 -10.37 -10.16 -2.20
C THR A 8 -9.77 -8.74 -2.20
N LEU A 9 -8.52 -8.60 -1.77
CA LEU A 9 -7.79 -7.33 -1.87
C LEU A 9 -7.74 -6.83 -3.33
N ASP A 10 -7.51 -7.73 -4.29
CA ASP A 10 -7.52 -7.40 -5.72
C ASP A 10 -8.89 -6.82 -6.13
N THR A 11 -10.00 -7.45 -5.71
CA THR A 11 -11.37 -6.99 -6.01
C THR A 11 -11.64 -5.60 -5.42
N LEU A 12 -11.15 -5.34 -4.20
CA LEU A 12 -11.35 -4.08 -3.50
C LEU A 12 -10.63 -2.92 -4.21
N PHE A 13 -9.35 -3.09 -4.56
CA PHE A 13 -8.59 -2.05 -5.25
C PHE A 13 -9.04 -1.84 -6.69
N LEU A 14 -9.52 -2.89 -7.37
CA LEU A 14 -10.16 -2.74 -8.68
C LEU A 14 -11.42 -1.87 -8.60
N TYR A 15 -12.26 -2.09 -7.59
CA TYR A 15 -13.46 -1.27 -7.39
C TYR A 15 -13.09 0.19 -7.07
N LEU A 16 -12.09 0.39 -6.21
CA LEU A 16 -11.56 1.71 -5.88
C LEU A 16 -11.07 2.43 -7.15
N SER A 17 -10.32 1.75 -8.01
CA SER A 17 -9.82 2.27 -9.28
C SER A 17 -10.95 2.74 -10.21
N HIS A 18 -12.03 1.97 -10.32
CA HIS A 18 -13.20 2.40 -11.08
C HIS A 18 -13.86 3.65 -10.48
N SER A 19 -13.92 3.75 -9.14
CA SER A 19 -14.51 4.90 -8.46
C SER A 19 -13.66 6.18 -8.55
N THR A 20 -12.36 6.04 -8.83
CA THR A 20 -11.38 7.14 -8.95
C THR A 20 -10.96 7.39 -10.40
N MET A 21 -11.72 6.90 -11.40
CA MET A 21 -11.35 7.05 -12.80
C MET A 21 -11.35 8.52 -13.29
N CYS A 22 -12.09 9.41 -12.61
CA CYS A 22 -12.27 10.81 -13.01
C CYS A 22 -11.36 11.81 -12.27
N ILE A 23 -10.41 11.35 -11.47
CA ILE A 23 -9.44 12.21 -10.77
C ILE A 23 -8.05 12.08 -11.40
N SER A 24 -7.12 12.95 -11.01
CA SER A 24 -5.74 12.89 -11.51
C SER A 24 -5.06 11.59 -11.07
N GLU A 25 -4.04 11.15 -11.82
CA GLU A 25 -3.25 9.95 -11.44
C GLU A 25 -2.53 10.13 -10.10
N GLU A 26 -2.13 11.36 -9.77
CA GLU A 26 -1.53 11.71 -8.47
C GLU A 26 -2.53 11.52 -7.32
N ASP A 27 -3.75 12.06 -7.47
CA ASP A 27 -4.80 11.91 -6.47
C ASP A 27 -5.24 10.44 -6.34
N LYS A 28 -5.24 9.69 -7.44
CA LYS A 28 -5.56 8.26 -7.45
C LYS A 28 -4.54 7.45 -6.64
N HIS A 29 -3.25 7.70 -6.84
CA HIS A 29 -2.19 7.06 -6.06
C HIS A 29 -2.33 7.39 -4.57
N LYS A 30 -2.65 8.63 -4.23
CA LYS A 30 -2.89 9.03 -2.85
C LYS A 30 -4.06 8.25 -2.22
N VAL A 31 -5.20 8.17 -2.91
CA VAL A 31 -6.37 7.41 -2.44
C VAL A 31 -6.05 5.93 -2.25
N PHE A 32 -5.28 5.32 -3.16
CA PHE A 32 -4.90 3.91 -3.04
C PHE A 32 -3.98 3.67 -1.84
N ASN A 33 -2.98 4.52 -1.64
CA ASN A 33 -2.05 4.41 -0.51
C ASN A 33 -2.78 4.64 0.83
N ASP A 34 -3.64 5.66 0.94
CA ASP A 34 -4.43 5.90 2.14
C ASP A 34 -5.31 4.70 2.50
N MET A 35 -5.95 4.07 1.51
CA MET A 35 -6.73 2.85 1.73
C MET A 35 -5.86 1.68 2.20
N ALA A 36 -4.68 1.51 1.60
CA ALA A 36 -3.73 0.47 2.00
C ALA A 36 -3.28 0.63 3.47
N TYR A 37 -2.98 1.86 3.90
CA TYR A 37 -2.64 2.15 5.31
C TYR A 37 -3.79 1.84 6.26
N LYS A 38 -5.02 2.18 5.89
CA LYS A 38 -6.20 1.84 6.70
C LYS A 38 -6.46 0.33 6.77
N LEU A 39 -6.19 -0.41 5.71
CA LEU A 39 -6.28 -1.88 5.73
C LEU A 39 -5.23 -2.52 6.64
N MET A 40 -4.02 -1.98 6.67
CA MET A 40 -2.99 -2.44 7.62
C MET A 40 -3.43 -2.18 9.07
N GLU A 41 -4.00 -1.00 9.35
CA GLU A 41 -4.48 -0.61 10.69
C GLU A 41 -5.69 -1.46 11.14
N TRP A 42 -6.67 -1.65 10.27
CA TRP A 42 -7.95 -2.26 10.64
C TRP A 42 -7.97 -3.78 10.55
N ASN A 43 -7.23 -4.37 9.62
CA ASN A 43 -7.41 -5.77 9.23
C ASN A 43 -6.13 -6.60 9.33
N ASN A 44 -5.05 -6.04 9.88
CA ASN A 44 -3.72 -6.66 9.92
C ASN A 44 -3.27 -7.19 8.54
N THR A 45 -3.71 -6.55 7.46
CA THR A 45 -3.27 -6.93 6.11
C THR A 45 -1.75 -6.76 6.02
N SER A 46 -1.04 -7.78 5.54
CA SER A 46 0.41 -7.70 5.47
C SER A 46 0.87 -6.75 4.36
N ARG A 47 2.01 -6.07 4.59
CA ARG A 47 2.65 -5.23 3.56
C ARG A 47 2.97 -6.03 2.29
N CYS A 48 3.42 -7.28 2.45
CA CYS A 48 3.73 -8.15 1.33
C CYS A 48 2.52 -8.41 0.42
N GLU A 49 1.34 -8.63 0.99
CA GLU A 49 0.10 -8.80 0.22
C GLU A 49 -0.26 -7.51 -0.53
N LEU A 50 -0.14 -6.35 0.11
CA LEU A 50 -0.40 -5.05 -0.53
C LEU A 50 0.57 -4.78 -1.68
N ARG A 51 1.87 -5.05 -1.52
CA ARG A 51 2.87 -4.93 -2.60
C ARG A 51 2.50 -5.77 -3.83
N VAL A 52 2.01 -7.01 -3.61
CA VAL A 52 1.56 -7.89 -4.71
C VAL A 52 0.36 -7.30 -5.45
N VAL A 53 -0.62 -6.75 -4.72
CA VAL A 53 -1.81 -6.12 -5.31
C VAL A 53 -1.42 -4.90 -6.14
N PHE A 54 -0.62 -3.98 -5.58
CA PHE A 54 -0.19 -2.77 -6.29
C PHE A 54 0.62 -3.09 -7.55
N ARG A 55 1.54 -4.06 -7.47
CA ARG A 55 2.31 -4.53 -8.64
C ARG A 55 1.40 -5.07 -9.75
N LYS A 56 0.33 -5.80 -9.41
CA LYS A 56 -0.66 -6.27 -10.40
C LYS A 56 -1.44 -5.13 -11.05
N LEU A 57 -1.66 -4.04 -10.33
CA LEU A 57 -2.37 -2.85 -10.83
C LEU A 57 -1.45 -1.91 -11.64
N GLY A 58 -0.14 -2.17 -11.67
CA GLY A 58 0.83 -1.27 -12.28
C GLY A 58 1.04 0.02 -11.48
N CYS A 59 0.72 0.00 -10.18
CA CYS A 59 0.92 1.10 -9.26
C CYS A 59 2.12 0.82 -8.35
N GLU A 60 2.73 1.89 -7.85
CA GLU A 60 3.74 1.80 -6.79
C GLU A 60 3.05 1.88 -5.42
N PHE A 61 3.37 0.91 -4.55
CA PHE A 61 2.98 1.00 -3.15
C PHE A 61 4.01 1.89 -2.46
N ILE A 62 3.60 3.11 -2.12
CA ILE A 62 4.46 4.07 -1.43
C ILE A 62 4.55 3.59 0.00
N GLU A 63 5.75 3.22 0.44
CA GLU A 63 5.98 2.76 1.79
C GLU A 63 6.35 3.92 2.70
N LEU A 64 5.90 3.86 3.95
CA LEU A 64 6.31 4.79 5.00
C LEU A 64 7.30 4.12 5.94
N CYS A 65 8.34 4.85 6.32
CA CYS A 65 9.30 4.41 7.32
C CYS A 65 8.61 4.12 8.64
N SER A 66 8.85 2.94 9.20
CA SER A 66 8.23 2.50 10.46
C SER A 66 8.67 3.32 11.68
N LYS A 67 9.71 4.15 11.55
CA LYS A 67 10.23 5.04 12.62
C LYS A 67 9.86 6.51 12.42
N CYS A 68 10.17 7.08 11.25
CA CYS A 68 9.96 8.51 10.99
C CYS A 68 8.71 8.83 10.15
N TYR A 69 8.03 7.81 9.61
CA TYR A 69 6.84 7.97 8.76
C TYR A 69 7.08 8.80 7.49
N GLU A 70 8.32 8.89 7.02
CA GLU A 70 8.63 9.46 5.71
C GLU A 70 8.46 8.43 4.60
N GLU A 71 8.11 8.89 3.40
CA GLU A 71 8.02 8.05 2.20
C GLU A 71 9.39 7.50 1.82
N ILE A 72 9.43 6.23 1.45
CA ILE A 72 10.67 5.53 1.10
C ILE A 72 10.61 5.08 -0.35
N GLU A 73 11.57 5.53 -1.16
CA GLU A 73 11.67 5.16 -2.58
C GLU A 73 12.22 3.74 -2.81
N SER A 74 12.98 3.20 -1.83
CA SER A 74 13.49 1.84 -1.89
C SER A 74 13.43 1.18 -0.53
N CYS A 75 12.74 0.05 -0.44
CA CYS A 75 12.74 -0.77 0.74
C CYS A 75 13.68 -1.96 0.56
N HIS A 76 14.50 -2.24 1.57
CA HIS A 76 15.13 -3.55 1.71
C HIS A 76 14.00 -4.57 1.92
N ASP A 77 14.10 -5.81 1.41
CA ASP A 77 13.08 -6.84 1.65
C ASP A 77 13.08 -7.28 3.14
N VAL A 78 12.55 -6.42 4.01
CA VAL A 78 12.44 -6.56 5.46
C VAL A 78 10.98 -6.33 5.88
N GLU A 79 10.53 -7.02 6.95
CA GLU A 79 9.16 -6.90 7.46
C GLU A 79 8.81 -5.48 7.94
N GLU A 80 9.83 -4.71 8.36
CA GLU A 80 9.72 -3.33 8.80
C GLU A 80 10.43 -2.40 7.81
N PRO A 81 9.69 -1.70 6.92
CA PRO A 81 10.30 -0.74 6.03
C PRO A 81 10.94 0.39 6.85
N LEU A 82 12.23 0.61 6.64
CA LEU A 82 13.00 1.69 7.27
C LEU A 82 13.65 2.51 6.16
N CYS A 83 13.62 3.84 6.29
CA CYS A 83 14.44 4.70 5.45
C CYS A 83 15.93 4.45 5.75
N THR A 84 16.79 4.77 4.79
CA THR A 84 18.25 4.59 4.89
C THR A 84 18.83 5.17 6.18
N GLU A 85 18.36 6.34 6.59
CA GLU A 85 18.81 6.99 7.83
C GLU A 85 18.42 6.18 9.08
N CYS A 86 17.16 5.76 9.16
CA CYS A 86 16.65 4.97 10.29
C CYS A 86 17.26 3.56 10.37
N TYR A 87 17.64 3.00 9.22
CA TYR A 87 18.35 1.73 9.12
C TYR A 87 19.77 1.84 9.70
N ASN A 88 20.55 2.83 9.26
CA ASN A 88 21.93 3.06 9.73
C ASN A 88 22.03 3.37 11.24
N ILE A 89 20.98 3.94 11.85
CA ILE A 89 20.90 4.14 13.30
C ILE A 89 20.72 2.81 14.05
N LYS A 90 20.05 1.81 13.45
CA LYS A 90 19.80 0.50 14.11
C LYS A 90 21.06 -0.37 14.17
N GLU A 91 22.02 -0.15 13.26
CA GLU A 91 23.26 -0.93 13.19
C GLU A 91 24.38 -0.41 14.12
N ASN A 92 24.20 0.76 14.75
CA ASN A 92 25.10 1.34 15.76
C ASN A 92 24.54 1.15 17.19
#